data_AF-A0A918ZC18-F1
#
_entry.id   AF-A0A918ZC18-F1
#
_cell.length_a   1.000
_cell.length_b   1.000
_cell.length_c   1.000
_cell.angle_alpha   90.00
_cell.angle_beta   90.00
_cell.angle_gamma   90.00
#
_symmetry.space_group_name_H-M   'P 1'
#
loop_
_entity.id
_entity.type
_entity.pdbx_description
1 polymer ?
#
loop_
_entity_poly.entity_id
_entity_poly.type
_entity_poly.pdbx_seq_one_letter_code
_entity_poly.pdbx_strand_id
1 'polypeptide(L)' 'MSDPITLQLGFGSFLFGIFCAYWAQTTGRNPWLWFACGFLFSPITGLVLLWKNRTRQPAR' A
#
# COMPACT_ATOMS: atom_id res chain seq x y z
N MET A 1 11.99 -1.93 -18.69
CA MET A 1 13.04 -1.67 -17.69
C MET A 1 12.39 -1.93 -16.34
N SER A 2 12.78 -2.99 -15.62
CA SER A 2 12.30 -3.24 -14.25
C SER A 2 13.27 -2.58 -13.30
N ASP A 3 13.06 -1.29 -13.06
CA ASP A 3 13.91 -0.49 -12.18
C ASP A 3 13.86 -1.09 -10.76
N PRO A 4 14.98 -1.09 -10.00
CA PRO A 4 15.06 -1.71 -8.68
C PRO A 4 14.00 -1.17 -7.69
N ILE A 5 13.60 0.09 -7.87
CA ILE A 5 12.54 0.74 -7.09
C ILE A 5 11.18 0.05 -7.30
N THR A 6 10.86 -0.36 -8.53
CA THR A 6 9.58 -0.99 -8.88
C THR A 6 9.43 -2.35 -8.21
N LEU A 7 10.52 -3.12 -8.11
CA LEU A 7 10.53 -4.40 -7.39
C LEU A 7 10.39 -4.22 -5.86
N GLN A 8 11.05 -3.21 -5.28
CA GLN A 8 10.92 -2.91 -3.84
C GLN A 8 9.51 -2.46 -3.46
N LEU A 9 8.88 -1.60 -4.26
CA LEU A 9 7.51 -1.12 -4.01
C LEU A 9 6.49 -2.25 -4.15
N GLY A 10 6.66 -3.13 -5.14
CA GLY A 10 5.82 -4.32 -5.33
C GLY A 10 5.93 -5.29 -4.15
N PHE A 11 7.16 -5.58 -3.71
CA PHE A 11 7.41 -6.47 -2.58
C PHE A 11 6.89 -5.89 -1.26
N GLY A 12 7.09 -4.60 -0.99
CA GLY A 12 6.58 -3.93 0.21
C GLY A 12 5.05 -3.93 0.30
N SER A 13 4.38 -3.64 -0.82
CA SER A 13 2.90 -3.67 -0.90
C SER A 13 2.36 -5.08 -0.68
N PHE A 14 3.03 -6.10 -1.21
CA PHE A 14 2.66 -7.50 -1.04
C PHE A 14 2.80 -7.97 0.41
N LEU A 15 3.94 -7.66 1.06
CA LEU A 15 4.16 -7.98 2.48
C LEU A 15 3.13 -7.29 3.39
N PHE A 16 2.78 -6.03 3.10
CA PHE A 16 1.75 -5.32 3.85
C PHE A 16 0.36 -5.97 3.69
N GLY A 17 0.02 -6.43 2.49
CA GLY A 17 -1.18 -7.23 2.25
C GLY A 17 -1.20 -8.52 3.08
N ILE A 18 -0.09 -9.26 3.13
CA ILE A 18 0.05 -10.48 3.95
C ILE A 18 -0.13 -10.17 5.44
N PHE A 19 0.50 -9.11 5.95
CA PHE A 19 0.34 -8.68 7.33
C PHE A 19 -1.13 -8.38 7.66
N CYS A 20 -1.83 -7.68 6.76
CA CYS A 20 -3.24 -7.35 6.94
C CYS A 20 -4.13 -8.60 6.92
N ALA A 21 -3.83 -9.56 6.05
CA ALA A 21 -4.50 -10.86 6.01
C ALA A 21 -4.28 -11.65 7.31
N TYR A 22 -3.03 -11.69 7.81
CA TYR A 22 -2.69 -12.36 9.06
C TYR A 22 -3.41 -11.74 10.26
N TRP A 23 -3.47 -10.41 10.35
CA TRP A 23 -4.24 -9.73 11.38
C TRP A 23 -5.74 -10.06 11.31
N ALA A 24 -6.31 -10.17 10.11
CA ALA A 24 -7.69 -10.58 9.95
C ALA A 24 -7.91 -12.04 10.42
N GLN A 25 -6.95 -12.94 10.16
CA GLN A 25 -7.00 -14.31 10.68
C GLN A 25 -7.03 -14.33 12.22
N THR A 26 -6.14 -13.58 12.88
CA THR A 26 -6.08 -13.55 14.35
C THR A 26 -7.29 -12.89 15.00
N THR A 27 -8.02 -12.06 14.26
CA THR A 27 -9.26 -11.40 14.71
C THR A 27 -10.53 -12.18 14.33
N GLY A 28 -10.41 -13.38 13.75
CA GLY A 28 -11.56 -14.19 13.32
C GLY A 28 -12.35 -13.59 12.14
N ARG A 29 -11.73 -12.72 11.35
CA ARG A 29 -12.34 -12.06 10.17
C ARG A 29 -11.86 -12.72 8.88
N ASN A 30 -12.58 -12.47 7.78
CA ASN A 30 -12.21 -13.02 6.47
C ASN A 30 -10.84 -12.49 5.99
N PRO A 31 -9.80 -13.34 5.89
CA PRO A 31 -8.44 -12.89 5.57
C PRO A 31 -8.25 -12.53 4.10
N TRP A 32 -9.04 -13.11 3.20
CA TRP A 32 -8.97 -12.82 1.77
C TRP A 32 -9.52 -11.43 1.45
N LEU A 33 -10.59 -11.02 2.14
CA LEU A 33 -11.14 -9.67 2.07
C LEU A 33 -10.12 -8.64 2.56
N TRP A 34 -9.49 -8.91 3.71
CA TRP A 34 -8.52 -8.00 4.30
C TRP A 34 -7.19 -7.95 3.55
N PHE A 35 -6.75 -9.05 2.93
CA PHE A 35 -5.64 -9.04 1.97
C PHE A 35 -5.92 -8.06 0.81
N ALA A 36 -7.10 -8.18 0.19
CA ALA A 36 -7.50 -7.32 -0.91
C ALA A 36 -7.59 -5.86 -0.47
N CYS A 37 -8.14 -5.59 0.72
CA CYS A 37 -8.16 -4.25 1.32
C CYS A 37 -6.74 -3.70 1.49
N GLY A 38 -5.80 -4.46 2.05
CA GLY A 38 -4.41 -4.03 2.21
C GLY A 38 -3.75 -3.65 0.88
N PHE A 39 -4.06 -4.38 -0.18
CA PHE A 39 -3.57 -4.08 -1.53
C PHE A 39 -4.24 -2.83 -2.13
N LEU A 40 -5.53 -2.61 -1.88
CA LEU A 40 -6.31 -1.47 -2.36
C LEU A 40 -5.96 -0.16 -1.63
N PHE A 41 -5.63 -0.23 -0.34
CA PHE A 41 -5.23 0.95 0.44
C PHE A 41 -3.86 1.50 0.02
N SER A 42 -2.98 0.69 -0.57
CA SER A 42 -1.65 1.13 -1.03
C SER A 42 -1.72 2.25 -2.09
N PRO A 43 -2.42 2.09 -3.25
CA PRO A 43 -2.55 3.16 -4.23
C PRO A 43 -3.35 4.36 -3.71
N ILE A 44 -4.37 4.14 -2.87
CA ILE A 44 -5.16 5.23 -2.26
C ILE A 44 -4.25 6.10 -1.39
N THR A 45 -3.41 5.49 -0.56
CA THR A 45 -2.45 6.20 0.29
C THR A 45 -1.46 7.01 -0.55
N GLY A 46 -0.97 6.43 -1.65
CA GLY A 46 -0.12 7.13 -2.62
C GLY A 46 -0.78 8.37 -3.22
N LEU A 47 -2.03 8.25 -3.68
CA LEU A 47 -2.81 9.37 -4.22
C LEU A 47 -3.05 10.47 -3.18
N VAL A 48 -3.41 10.09 -1.95
CA VAL A 48 -3.62 11.05 -0.85
C VAL A 48 -2.32 11.77 -0.51
N LEU A 49 -1.18 11.08 -0.50
CA LEU A 49 0.14 11.67 -0.29
C LEU A 49 0.50 12.66 -1.39
N LEU A 50 0.25 12.30 -2.66
CA LEU A 50 0.43 13.20 -3.80
C LEU A 50 -0.42 14.46 -3.64
N TRP A 51 -1.70 14.27 -3.28
CA TRP A 51 -2.65 15.36 -3.09
C TRP A 51 -2.25 16.28 -1.92
N LYS A 52 -1.79 15.73 -0.80
CA LYS A 52 -1.31 16.53 0.34
C LYS A 52 -0.01 17.27 0.02
N ASN A 53 0.87 16.69 -0.80
CA ASN A 53 2.13 17.31 -1.17
C ASN A 53 2.03 18.26 -2.37
N ARG A 54 0.85 18.41 -2.99
CA ARG A 54 0.65 19.28 -4.16
C ARG A 54 1.05 20.74 -3.92
N THR A 55 0.93 21.22 -2.69
CA THR A 55 1.27 22.61 -2.29
C THR A 55 2.70 22.78 -1.79
N ARG A 56 3.48 21.69 -1.67
CA ARG A 56 4.86 21.72 -1.18
C ARG A 56 5.90 21.84 -2.29
N GLN A 57 5.49 22.11 -3.54
CA GLN A 57 6.44 22.43 -4.59
C GLN A 57 7.16 23.74 -4.22
N PRO A 58 8.49 23.72 -3.97
CA PRO A 58 9.22 24.98 -3.81
C PRO A 58 9.09 25.77 -5.11
N ALA A 59 8.81 27.06 -5.00
CA ALA A 59 8.80 27.97 -6.14
C ALA A 59 10.14 27.81 -6.89
N ARG A 60 10.05 27.38 -8.15
CA ARG A 60 11.20 27.08 -9.00
C ARG A 60 11.89 28.38 -9.42
#